data_AF-A0A4R8VEF9-F1
#
_entry.id   AF-A0A4R8VEF9-F1
#
_cell.length_a   1.000
_cell.length_b   1.000
_cell.length_c   1.000
_cell.angle_alpha   90.00
_cell.angle_beta   90.00
_cell.angle_gamma   90.00
#
_symmetry.space_group_name_H-M   'P 1'
#
loop_
_entity.id
_entity.type
_entity.pdbx_description
1 polymer ?
#
loop_
_entity_poly.entity_id
_entity_poly.type
_entity_poly.pdbx_seq_one_letter_code
_entity_poly.pdbx_strand_id
1 'polypeptide(L)' 'MSLHFEHSPQRHVPGPGEPSIPQLEVDQTIAPRPEEEIADVLRAEPDVVDHSEHRVTTPPGSGTK' A
#
# COMPACT_ATOMS: atom_id res chain seq x y z
N MET A 1 -25.42 -26.47 -17.30
CA MET A 1 -25.01 -27.10 -16.03
C MET A 1 -23.79 -26.37 -15.53
N SER A 2 -23.98 -25.34 -14.70
CA SER A 2 -22.88 -24.62 -14.08
C SER A 2 -22.54 -25.33 -12.78
N LEU A 3 -21.43 -26.09 -12.79
CA LEU A 3 -20.79 -26.54 -11.57
C LEU A 3 -20.31 -25.28 -10.85
N HIS A 4 -21.14 -24.77 -9.94
CA HIS A 4 -20.68 -23.88 -8.90
C HIS A 4 -19.61 -24.67 -8.15
N PHE A 5 -18.36 -24.42 -8.50
CA PHE A 5 -17.21 -24.88 -7.74
C PHE A 5 -17.28 -24.11 -6.43
N GLU A 6 -18.09 -24.65 -5.51
CA GLU A 6 -18.09 -24.37 -4.09
C GLU A 6 -16.69 -24.74 -3.60
N HIS A 7 -15.72 -23.88 -3.89
CA HIS A 7 -14.42 -23.93 -3.28
C HIS A 7 -14.61 -23.27 -1.92
N SER A 8 -15.20 -24.00 -0.98
CA SER A 8 -15.06 -23.64 0.42
C SER A 8 -13.55 -23.70 0.68
N PRO A 9 -12.84 -22.56 0.82
CA PRO A 9 -11.40 -22.61 1.05
C PRO A 9 -11.26 -23.29 2.40
N GLN A 10 -10.80 -24.55 2.40
CA GLN A 10 -10.34 -25.21 3.60
C GLN A 10 -9.49 -24.19 4.34
N ARG A 11 -9.88 -23.78 5.55
CA ARG A 11 -9.19 -22.74 6.32
C ARG A 11 -7.80 -23.26 6.68
N HIS A 12 -6.87 -23.12 5.75
CA HIS A 12 -5.50 -23.55 5.89
C HIS A 12 -4.82 -22.58 6.84
N VAL A 13 -4.35 -23.09 7.98
CA VAL A 13 -3.54 -22.33 8.93
C VAL A 13 -2.09 -22.63 8.59
N PRO A 14 -1.31 -21.64 8.13
CA PRO A 14 0.11 -21.79 7.78
C PRO A 14 0.92 -22.36 8.94
N GLY A 15 1.85 -23.28 8.64
CA GLY A 15 2.78 -23.82 9.63
C GLY A 15 3.83 -22.79 10.10
N PRO A 16 4.53 -23.05 11.21
CA PRO A 16 5.62 -22.21 11.69
C PRO A 16 6.82 -22.26 10.72
N GLY A 17 6.81 -21.40 9.71
CA GLY A 17 7.78 -21.37 8.63
C GLY A 17 7.15 -21.16 7.25
N GLU A 18 5.84 -21.38 7.12
CA GLU A 18 5.10 -20.97 5.93
C GLU A 18 4.71 -19.50 6.02
N PRO A 19 4.79 -18.76 4.89
CA PRO A 19 4.32 -17.39 4.86
C PRO A 19 2.81 -17.36 5.09
N SER A 20 2.40 -16.51 6.03
CA SER A 20 0.99 -16.40 6.41
C SER A 20 0.09 -15.89 5.29
N ILE A 21 0.70 -15.16 4.35
CA ILE A 21 0.08 -14.68 3.13
C ILE A 21 0.73 -15.42 1.95
N PRO A 22 -0.07 -16.09 1.09
CA PRO A 22 0.45 -16.66 -0.15
C PRO A 22 1.14 -15.57 -0.98
N GLN A 23 2.35 -15.86 -1.47
CA GLN A 23 3.04 -14.96 -2.38
C GLN A 23 2.27 -14.96 -3.71
N LEU A 24 1.57 -13.86 -4.01
CA LEU A 24 0.91 -13.68 -5.30
C LEU A 24 1.95 -13.13 -6.27
N GLU A 25 2.23 -13.87 -7.35
CA GLU A 25 3.05 -13.35 -8.44
C GLU A 25 2.35 -12.14 -9.08
N VAL A 26 3.12 -11.09 -9.40
CA VAL A 26 2.59 -9.98 -10.18
C VAL A 26 2.34 -10.47 -11.61
N ASP A 27 1.09 -10.35 -12.06
CA ASP A 27 0.73 -10.68 -13.44
C ASP A 27 1.35 -9.63 -14.38
N GLN A 28 2.38 -10.05 -15.11
CA GLN A 28 3.12 -9.20 -16.05
C GLN A 28 2.32 -8.84 -17.32
N THR A 29 1.16 -9.48 -17.55
CA THR A 29 0.27 -9.18 -18.67
C THR A 29 -0.75 -8.07 -18.34
N ILE A 30 -0.91 -7.75 -17.05
CA ILE A 30 -1.71 -6.63 -16.61
C ILE A 30 -0.91 -5.36 -16.88
N ALA A 31 -1.47 -4.48 -17.72
CA ALA A 31 -0.89 -3.16 -17.93
C ALA A 31 -0.78 -2.41 -16.58
N PRO A 32 0.23 -1.55 -16.41
CA PRO A 32 0.30 -0.66 -15.26
C PRO A 32 -1.03 0.03 -15.02
N ARG A 33 -1.37 0.25 -13.75
CA ARG A 33 -2.60 0.97 -13.43
C ARG A 33 -2.48 2.40 -13.97
N PRO A 34 -3.49 2.94 -14.68
CA PRO A 34 -3.41 4.28 -15.25
C PRO A 34 -3.14 5.36 -14.20
N GLU A 35 -3.53 5.14 -12.94
CA GLU A 35 -3.26 6.04 -11.81
C GLU A 35 -1.77 6.12 -11.45
N GLU A 36 -1.00 5.05 -11.70
CA GLU A 36 0.44 4.98 -11.43
C GLU A 36 1.23 5.89 -12.39
N GLU A 37 0.90 5.84 -13.70
CA GLU A 37 1.51 6.74 -14.70
C GLU A 37 1.24 8.22 -14.37
N ILE A 38 0.04 8.54 -13.89
CA ILE A 38 -0.32 9.93 -13.52
C ILE A 38 0.50 10.37 -12.29
N ALA A 39 0.69 9.50 -11.30
CA ALA A 39 1.46 9.82 -10.10
C ALA A 39 2.94 10.09 -10.41
N ASP A 40 3.54 9.33 -11.33
CA ASP A 40 4.92 9.54 -11.77
C ASP A 40 5.09 10.89 -12.47
N VAL A 41 4.16 11.27 -13.35
CA VAL A 41 4.16 12.59 -14.02
C VAL A 41 4.02 13.72 -12.99
N LEU A 42 3.13 13.56 -12.00
CA LEU A 42 2.91 14.58 -10.96
C LEU A 42 4.11 14.72 -9.99
N ARG A 43 4.94 13.68 -9.86
CA ARG A 43 6.17 13.68 -9.03
C ARG A 43 7.43 14.02 -9.82
N ALA A 44 7.37 14.08 -11.16
CA ALA A 44 8.54 14.24 -12.01
C ALA A 44 9.36 15.49 -11.70
N GLU A 45 8.73 16.55 -11.21
CA GLU A 45 9.42 17.76 -10.75
C GLU A 45 9.56 17.73 -9.22
N PRO A 46 10.79 17.89 -8.69
CA PRO A 46 10.98 18.02 -7.25
C PRO A 46 10.29 19.30 -6.75
N ASP A 47 9.61 19.21 -5.61
CA ASP A 47 9.05 20.38 -4.94
C ASP A 47 10.19 21.23 -4.37
N VAL A 48 10.55 22.30 -5.10
CA VAL A 48 11.63 23.23 -4.75
C VAL A 48 11.18 24.35 -3.81
N VAL A 49 9.90 24.37 -3.41
CA VAL A 49 9.39 25.36 -2.46
C VAL A 49 10.06 25.11 -1.11
N ASP A 50 10.60 26.16 -0.50
CA ASP A 50 11.16 26.09 0.84
C ASP A 50 10.02 25.97 1.87
N HIS A 51 9.86 24.77 2.42
CA HIS A 51 8.86 24.45 3.45
C HIS A 51 9.40 24.63 4.87
N SER A 52 10.54 25.32 5.06
CA SER A 52 11.11 25.66 6.37
C SER A 52 10.09 26.31 7.31
N GLU A 53 9.20 27.13 6.75
CA GLU A 53 8.20 27.89 7.49
C GLU A 53 7.10 27.01 8.09
N HIS A 54 6.92 25.78 7.59
CA HIS A 54 6.00 24.81 8.17
C HIS A 54 6.65 23.96 9.27
N ARG A 55 7.86 24.32 9.72
CA ARG A 55 8.39 23.86 11.00
C ARG A 55 7.52 24.46 12.11
N VAL A 56 6.39 23.80 12.36
CA VAL A 56 5.48 24.07 13.47
C VAL A 56 6.34 24.25 14.70
N THR A 57 6.37 25.47 15.21
CA THR A 57 6.78 25.71 16.58
C THR A 57 5.73 24.98 17.42
N THR A 58 6.01 23.73 17.75
CA THR A 58 5.22 23.02 18.76
C THR A 58 5.48 23.81 20.05
N PRO A 59 4.48 24.49 20.65
CA PRO A 59 4.69 25.02 21.99
C PRO A 59 4.99 23.82 22.89
N PRO A 60 6.07 23.84 23.70
CA PRO A 60 6.41 22.71 24.53
C PRO A 60 5.34 22.55 25.61
N GLY A 61 4.65 21.41 25.58
CA GLY A 61 3.89 20.90 26.72
C GLY A 61 2.53 21.54 26.99
N SER A 62 1.49 21.07 26.29
CA SER A 62 0.17 20.93 26.92
C SER A 62 0.10 19.53 27.53
N GLY A 63 0.72 19.41 28.69
CA GLY A 63 0.80 18.16 29.43
C GLY A 63 1.02 18.48 30.90
N THR A 64 0.03 19.06 31.55
CA THR A 64 -0.03 19.09 33.03
C THR A 64 -1.47 19.10 33.53
N LYS A 65 -1.82 17.93 34.08
CA LYS A 65 -2.63 17.66 35.29
C LYS A 65 -4.14 17.89 35.27
#